data_AF-T0JKY7-F1
#
_entry.id   AF-T0JKY7-F1
#
_cell.length_a   1.000
_cell.length_b   1.000
_cell.length_c   1.000
_cell.angle_alpha   90.00
_cell.angle_beta   90.00
_cell.angle_gamma   90.00
#
_symmetry.space_group_name_H-M   'P 1'
#
loop_
_entity.id
_entity.type
_entity.pdbx_description
1 polymer ?
#
loop_
_entity_poly.entity_id
_entity_poly.type
_entity_poly.pdbx_seq_one_letter_code
_entity_poly.pdbx_strand_id
1 'polypeptide(L)'
;MNVSSNTLYSTSANYQTSLKPRAEETEEEKSVAEKKPQNELSADEKRVVQSLQSRDAEVRAHEAAHQSGGAATGGASYTYQKGPDGRMYAIGGEVSISYKSGSTPQETIANADAVIAAALAPANPSGQDLAVASSANVMKVKAQQQLAQETQEKLSGKETYKNEADKNDDSKEEKGESEPKRLDIAT
;
A
#
# COMPACT_ATOMS: atom_id res chain seq x y z
N MET A 1 26.35 -37.82 -25.26
CA MET A 1 26.41 -38.70 -24.07
C MET A 1 25.20 -38.36 -23.22
N ASN A 2 24.18 -39.23 -23.27
CA ASN A 2 22.91 -39.04 -22.59
C ASN A 2 22.70 -40.29 -21.73
N VAL A 3 22.73 -40.14 -20.41
CA VAL A 3 22.37 -41.19 -19.46
C VAL A 3 21.26 -40.66 -18.57
N SER A 4 20.03 -40.78 -19.06
CA SER A 4 18.83 -40.74 -18.22
C SER A 4 18.69 -42.10 -17.54
N SER A 5 18.49 -42.08 -16.22
CA SER A 5 18.01 -43.21 -15.43
C SER A 5 17.10 -42.62 -14.35
N ASN A 6 15.79 -42.92 -14.42
CA ASN A 6 15.09 -44.01 -13.69
C ASN A 6 15.04 -43.69 -12.17
N THR A 7 13.95 -43.81 -11.41
CA THR A 7 12.67 -44.51 -11.55
C THR A 7 11.75 -44.02 -10.43
N LEU A 8 10.44 -43.97 -10.72
CA LEU A 8 9.34 -43.82 -9.77
C LEU A 8 9.18 -45.08 -8.92
N TYR A 9 9.11 -44.95 -7.59
CA TYR A 9 8.32 -45.87 -6.76
C TYR A 9 7.73 -45.12 -5.56
N SER A 10 6.42 -44.93 -5.61
CA SER A 10 5.57 -44.58 -4.47
C SER A 10 5.04 -45.90 -3.90
N THR A 11 5.27 -46.15 -2.62
CA THR A 11 4.58 -47.21 -1.87
C THR A 11 4.36 -46.72 -0.45
N SER A 12 3.12 -46.34 -0.16
CA SER A 12 2.59 -46.09 1.17
C SER A 12 2.27 -47.42 1.85
N ALA A 13 2.97 -47.72 2.95
CA ALA A 13 2.70 -48.87 3.81
C ALA A 13 2.01 -48.42 5.10
N ASN A 14 0.88 -49.07 5.37
CA ASN A 14 0.00 -48.89 6.54
C ASN A 14 0.68 -49.35 7.84
N TYR A 15 0.50 -48.58 8.91
CA TYR A 15 0.82 -48.99 10.28
C TYR A 15 -0.40 -49.64 10.94
N GLN A 16 -0.32 -50.92 11.27
CA GLN A 16 -1.19 -51.60 12.23
C GLN A 16 -0.36 -51.98 13.45
N THR A 17 -0.86 -51.57 14.61
CA THR A 17 -0.26 -51.78 15.93
C THR A 17 -0.86 -53.00 16.64
N SER A 18 -0.22 -53.39 17.75
CA SER A 18 -0.58 -54.44 18.75
C SER A 18 -0.01 -55.85 18.43
N LEU A 19 0.65 -56.61 19.32
CA LEU A 19 0.67 -56.73 20.79
C LEU A 19 2.05 -57.22 21.34
N LYS A 20 2.32 -56.92 22.63
CA LYS A 20 3.47 -57.19 23.54
C LYS A 20 3.64 -58.70 23.95
N PRO A 21 4.50 -59.11 24.94
CA PRO A 21 5.89 -58.77 25.34
C PRO A 21 6.80 -60.02 25.63
N ARG A 22 8.13 -59.86 25.78
CA ARG A 22 8.99 -60.74 26.63
C ARG A 22 10.30 -60.03 27.02
N ALA A 23 10.84 -60.44 28.17
CA ALA A 23 11.66 -59.69 29.14
C ALA A 23 13.19 -59.79 28.99
N GLU A 24 13.86 -58.85 29.69
CA GLU A 24 15.24 -58.84 30.27
C GLU A 24 16.40 -59.08 29.28
N GLU A 25 17.51 -58.33 29.29
CA GLU A 25 18.39 -58.03 30.42
C GLU A 25 19.33 -56.85 30.06
N THR A 26 19.87 -56.24 31.10
CA THR A 26 20.77 -55.07 31.17
C THR A 26 22.11 -55.22 30.46
N GLU A 27 22.62 -54.14 29.88
CA GLU A 27 24.05 -53.79 29.98
C GLU A 27 24.27 -52.28 29.74
N GLU A 28 24.78 -51.62 30.77
CA GLU A 28 25.28 -50.26 30.77
C GLU A 28 26.64 -50.23 30.05
N GLU A 29 26.72 -49.62 28.86
CA GLU A 29 28.00 -49.10 28.37
C GLU A 29 27.94 -47.58 28.20
N LYS A 30 28.54 -46.94 29.19
CA LYS A 30 28.77 -45.52 29.37
C LYS A 30 29.80 -45.04 28.35
N SER A 31 29.39 -44.80 27.11
CA SER A 31 30.18 -43.97 26.18
C SER A 31 29.84 -42.50 26.41
N VAL A 32 30.65 -41.85 27.26
CA VAL A 32 30.75 -40.38 27.30
C VAL A 32 31.45 -39.96 26.01
N ALA A 33 30.72 -39.99 24.90
CA ALA A 33 31.10 -39.24 23.72
C ALA A 33 30.83 -37.77 24.05
N GLU A 34 31.91 -37.01 24.20
CA GLU A 34 31.90 -35.56 24.36
C GLU A 34 30.87 -34.93 23.42
N LYS A 35 29.76 -34.43 23.97
CA LYS A 35 28.86 -33.52 23.28
C LYS A 35 29.64 -32.23 23.00
N LYS A 36 30.35 -32.21 21.87
CA LYS A 36 30.72 -30.95 21.22
C LYS A 36 29.45 -30.11 21.10
N PRO A 37 29.50 -28.78 21.30
CA PRO A 37 28.31 -27.97 21.09
C PRO A 37 27.91 -28.09 19.62
N GLN A 38 26.88 -28.89 19.35
CA GLN A 38 26.27 -29.08 18.03
C GLN A 38 25.59 -27.80 17.50
N ASN A 39 25.84 -26.65 18.14
CA ASN A 39 25.12 -25.39 17.98
C ASN A 39 26.03 -24.21 17.59
N GLU A 40 27.33 -24.43 17.35
CA GLU A 40 28.19 -23.36 16.85
C GLU A 40 28.18 -23.33 15.32
N LEU A 41 27.71 -22.22 14.77
CA LEU A 41 27.75 -21.95 13.34
C LEU A 41 29.19 -22.04 12.81
N SER A 42 29.34 -22.69 11.66
CA SER A 42 30.56 -22.67 10.87
C SER A 42 30.92 -21.24 10.45
N ALA A 43 32.18 -21.04 10.01
CA ALA A 43 32.61 -19.73 9.52
C ALA A 43 31.76 -19.24 8.33
N ASP A 44 31.33 -20.15 7.46
CA ASP A 44 30.49 -19.82 6.31
C ASP A 44 29.07 -19.45 6.73
N GLU A 45 28.47 -20.20 7.66
CA GLU A 45 27.17 -19.85 8.21
C GLU A 45 27.18 -18.51 8.94
N LYS A 46 28.27 -18.18 9.66
CA LYS A 46 28.45 -16.86 10.28
C LYS A 46 28.47 -15.73 9.23
N ARG A 47 29.13 -15.94 8.09
CA ARG A 47 29.12 -14.96 6.98
C ARG A 47 27.72 -14.78 6.40
N VAL A 48 26.96 -15.87 6.24
CA VAL A 48 25.57 -15.81 5.78
C VAL A 48 24.72 -15.00 6.75
N VAL A 49 24.84 -15.24 8.06
CA VAL A 49 24.12 -14.47 9.09
C VAL A 49 24.49 -12.99 9.04
N GLN A 50 25.76 -12.65 8.92
CA GLN A 50 26.20 -11.25 8.80
C GLN A 50 25.60 -10.55 7.57
N SER A 51 25.57 -11.24 6.43
CA SER A 51 24.94 -10.71 5.20
C SER A 51 23.45 -10.47 5.38
N LEU A 52 22.73 -11.43 5.98
CA LEU A 52 21.30 -11.31 6.28
C LEU A 52 21.00 -10.18 7.27
N GLN A 53 21.86 -9.98 8.26
CA GLN A 53 21.75 -8.86 9.21
C GLN A 53 21.92 -7.51 8.53
N SER A 54 22.92 -7.35 7.67
CA SER A 54 23.11 -6.12 6.89
C SER A 54 21.87 -5.82 6.05
N ARG A 55 21.38 -6.84 5.34
CA ARG A 55 20.21 -6.68 4.47
C ARG A 55 18.94 -6.36 5.25
N ASP A 56 18.70 -6.99 6.40
CA ASP A 56 17.56 -6.66 7.27
C ASP A 56 17.60 -5.21 7.76
N ALA A 57 18.78 -4.74 8.17
CA ALA A 57 18.96 -3.35 8.58
C ALA A 57 18.69 -2.37 7.43
N GLU A 58 19.23 -2.65 6.25
CA GLU A 58 19.01 -1.84 5.04
C GLU A 58 17.53 -1.79 4.64
N VAL A 59 16.86 -2.94 4.57
CA VAL A 59 15.44 -3.03 4.22
C VAL A 59 14.59 -2.27 5.23
N ARG A 60 14.83 -2.45 6.54
CA ARG A 60 14.06 -1.72 7.57
C ARG A 60 14.27 -0.22 7.49
N ALA A 61 15.50 0.23 7.26
CA ALA A 61 15.79 1.65 7.09
C ALA A 61 15.11 2.22 5.83
N HIS A 62 15.10 1.45 4.74
CA HIS A 62 14.41 1.79 3.50
C HIS A 62 12.91 1.97 3.73
N GLU A 63 12.25 0.98 4.35
CA GLU A 63 10.81 1.07 4.62
C GLU A 63 10.48 2.18 5.62
N ALA A 64 11.29 2.36 6.67
CA ALA A 64 11.08 3.42 7.65
C ALA A 64 11.14 4.82 7.00
N ALA A 65 12.02 5.01 6.01
CA ALA A 65 12.08 6.25 5.25
C ALA A 65 10.78 6.51 4.49
N HIS A 66 10.23 5.52 3.81
CA HIS A 66 8.93 5.65 3.15
C HIS A 66 7.79 6.00 4.13
N GLN A 67 7.75 5.36 5.30
CA GLN A 67 6.72 5.62 6.32
C GLN A 67 6.76 7.04 6.88
N SER A 68 7.91 7.69 6.86
CA SER A 68 8.04 9.09 7.29
C SER A 68 7.38 10.09 6.33
N GLY A 69 7.05 9.65 5.10
CA GLY A 69 6.36 10.46 4.11
C GLY A 69 4.85 10.56 4.35
N GLY A 70 4.28 11.75 4.19
CA GLY A 70 2.88 12.05 4.51
C GLY A 70 1.81 11.29 3.69
N ALA A 71 2.20 10.58 2.63
CA ALA A 71 1.28 9.80 1.78
C ALA A 71 1.29 8.28 2.05
N ALA A 72 2.04 7.80 3.04
CA ALA A 72 2.00 6.40 3.45
C ALA A 72 0.63 6.04 4.04
N THR A 73 0.00 4.96 3.57
CA THR A 73 -1.35 4.54 3.98
C THR A 73 -1.37 3.39 4.98
N GLY A 74 -0.21 2.92 5.42
CA GLY A 74 -0.12 1.75 6.30
C GLY A 74 1.29 1.49 6.81
N GLY A 75 1.40 0.39 7.56
CA GLY A 75 2.69 -0.14 7.99
C GLY A 75 3.50 -0.71 6.82
N ALA A 76 4.81 -0.83 7.02
CA ALA A 76 5.67 -1.58 6.13
C ALA A 76 5.31 -3.07 6.15
N SER A 77 5.26 -3.68 4.97
CA SER A 77 5.22 -5.12 4.77
C SER A 77 6.63 -5.63 4.52
N TYR A 78 6.95 -6.85 4.97
CA TYR A 78 8.28 -7.42 4.85
C TYR A 78 8.22 -8.85 4.31
N THR A 79 9.19 -9.17 3.45
CA THR A 79 9.50 -10.54 3.03
C THR A 79 10.70 -11.03 3.80
N TYR A 80 10.62 -12.23 4.35
CA TYR A 80 11.63 -12.77 5.26
C TYR A 80 12.37 -13.99 4.72
N GLN A 81 13.61 -14.15 5.16
CA GLN A 81 14.41 -15.36 4.98
C GLN A 81 14.89 -15.87 6.34
N LYS A 82 14.85 -17.20 6.52
CA LYS A 82 15.41 -17.86 7.71
C LYS A 82 16.91 -18.07 7.55
N GLY A 83 17.70 -17.60 8.52
CA GLY A 83 19.14 -17.83 8.59
C GLY A 83 19.51 -19.21 9.15
N PRO A 84 20.79 -19.63 9.03
CA PRO A 84 21.28 -20.89 9.61
C PRO A 84 21.29 -20.86 11.15
N ASP A 85 21.20 -19.67 11.75
CA ASP A 85 20.97 -19.44 13.18
C ASP A 85 19.50 -19.61 13.61
N GLY A 86 18.61 -19.92 12.67
CA GLY A 86 17.19 -20.11 12.90
C GLY A 86 16.37 -18.82 13.01
N ARG A 87 16.98 -17.64 12.88
CA ARG A 87 16.30 -16.33 12.97
C ARG A 87 15.74 -15.91 11.61
N MET A 88 14.73 -15.05 11.63
CA MET A 88 14.14 -14.46 10.41
C MET A 88 14.72 -13.07 10.16
N TYR A 89 15.09 -12.81 8.92
CA TYR A 89 15.69 -11.56 8.45
C TYR A 89 14.86 -11.00 7.30
N ALA A 90 14.54 -9.70 7.32
CA ALA A 90 13.85 -9.04 6.22
C ALA A 90 14.81 -8.91 5.03
N ILE A 91 14.41 -9.47 3.90
CA ILE A 91 15.20 -9.44 2.65
C ILE A 91 14.56 -8.57 1.57
N GLY A 92 13.34 -8.07 1.84
CA GLY A 92 12.61 -7.09 1.07
C GLY A 92 11.47 -6.52 1.89
N GLY A 93 10.96 -5.37 1.47
CA GLY A 93 9.80 -4.74 2.07
C GLY A 93 9.11 -3.81 1.10
N GLU A 94 7.94 -3.32 1.50
CA GLU A 94 7.23 -2.26 0.80
C GLU A 94 6.34 -1.47 1.77
N VAL A 95 6.13 -0.20 1.48
CA VAL A 95 5.15 0.67 2.14
C VAL A 95 4.12 1.10 1.12
N SER A 96 2.84 0.87 1.41
CA SER A 96 1.77 1.32 0.54
C SER A 96 1.64 2.85 0.60
N ILE A 97 1.66 3.49 -0.58
CA ILE A 97 1.50 4.94 -0.74
C ILE A 97 0.14 5.19 -1.42
N SER A 98 -0.69 6.08 -0.86
CA SER A 98 -1.98 6.42 -1.49
C SER A 98 -1.77 7.29 -2.72
N TYR A 99 -2.31 6.84 -3.84
CA TYR A 99 -2.31 7.61 -5.07
C TYR A 99 -3.73 8.10 -5.38
N LYS A 100 -4.12 9.26 -4.84
CA LYS A 100 -5.49 9.82 -5.00
C LYS A 100 -5.47 11.30 -5.34
N SER A 101 -6.18 11.67 -6.41
CA SER A 101 -6.54 13.06 -6.69
C SER A 101 -7.45 13.62 -5.60
N GLY A 102 -7.34 14.92 -5.35
CA GLY A 102 -8.28 15.65 -4.50
C GLY A 102 -9.53 16.09 -5.27
N SER A 103 -10.46 16.71 -4.55
CA SER A 103 -11.69 17.28 -5.12
C SER A 103 -11.44 18.62 -5.82
N THR A 104 -10.29 19.25 -5.56
CA THR A 104 -9.84 20.47 -6.24
C THR A 104 -8.47 20.27 -6.90
N PRO A 105 -8.10 21.09 -7.90
CA PRO A 105 -6.75 21.08 -8.46
C PRO A 105 -5.67 21.32 -7.39
N GLN A 106 -5.91 22.22 -6.44
CA GLN A 106 -4.99 22.56 -5.36
C GLN A 106 -4.76 21.37 -4.43
N GLU A 107 -5.83 20.68 -4.03
CA GLU A 107 -5.74 19.47 -3.23
C GLU A 107 -5.03 18.35 -4.00
N THR A 108 -5.28 18.22 -5.30
CA THR A 108 -4.59 17.25 -6.15
C THR A 108 -3.09 17.52 -6.24
N ILE A 109 -2.68 18.79 -6.33
CA ILE A 109 -1.26 19.19 -6.29
C ILE A 109 -0.64 18.81 -4.95
N ALA A 110 -1.30 19.14 -3.83
CA ALA A 110 -0.81 18.81 -2.50
C ALA A 110 -0.68 17.29 -2.28
N ASN A 111 -1.68 16.51 -2.71
CA ASN A 111 -1.64 15.05 -2.63
C ASN A 111 -0.50 14.48 -3.49
N ALA A 112 -0.34 14.98 -4.72
CA ALA A 112 0.74 14.56 -5.59
C ALA A 112 2.12 14.87 -4.98
N ASP A 113 2.29 16.04 -4.38
CA ASP A 113 3.53 16.42 -3.69
C ASP A 113 3.84 15.51 -2.50
N ALA A 114 2.83 15.16 -1.71
CA ALA A 114 2.99 14.22 -0.59
C ALA A 114 3.40 12.81 -1.09
N VAL A 115 2.83 12.35 -2.20
CA VAL A 115 3.20 11.07 -2.83
C VAL A 115 4.62 11.09 -3.36
N ILE A 116 5.03 12.15 -4.07
CA ILE A 116 6.40 12.30 -4.57
C ILE A 116 7.38 12.29 -3.41
N ALA A 117 7.11 13.04 -2.35
CA ALA A 117 7.96 13.10 -1.17
C ALA A 117 8.10 11.74 -0.48
N ALA A 118 7.00 10.99 -0.30
CA ALA A 118 7.03 9.67 0.33
C ALA A 118 7.75 8.62 -0.53
N ALA A 119 7.53 8.62 -1.84
CA ALA A 119 8.17 7.69 -2.76
C ALA A 119 9.68 7.95 -2.87
N LEU A 120 10.11 9.22 -2.85
CA LEU A 120 11.52 9.59 -2.93
C LEU A 120 12.22 9.69 -1.56
N ALA A 121 11.56 9.33 -0.46
CA ALA A 121 12.09 9.49 0.89
C ALA A 121 13.34 8.66 1.20
N PRO A 122 13.46 7.39 0.77
CA PRO A 122 14.70 6.63 0.97
C PRO A 122 15.87 7.24 0.20
N ALA A 123 17.08 7.12 0.74
CA ALA A 123 18.29 7.62 0.08
C ALA A 123 18.56 6.96 -1.28
N ASN A 124 18.04 5.74 -1.49
CA ASN A 124 18.19 5.00 -2.73
C ASN A 124 16.83 4.39 -3.14
N PRO A 125 15.92 5.19 -3.72
CA PRO A 125 14.57 4.72 -4.07
C PRO A 125 14.64 3.60 -5.11
N SER A 126 13.74 2.62 -4.99
CA SER A 126 13.63 1.52 -5.95
C SER A 126 13.01 1.98 -7.28
N GLY A 127 13.08 1.12 -8.30
CA GLY A 127 12.40 1.40 -9.57
C GLY A 127 10.88 1.57 -9.42
N GLN A 128 10.26 0.85 -8.48
CA GLN A 128 8.84 0.98 -8.16
C GLN A 128 8.53 2.36 -7.55
N ASP A 129 9.39 2.82 -6.64
CA ASP A 129 9.24 4.13 -5.98
C ASP A 129 9.35 5.27 -7.00
N LEU A 130 10.33 5.18 -7.90
CA LEU A 130 10.48 6.13 -9.00
C LEU A 130 9.27 6.15 -9.93
N ALA A 131 8.66 4.99 -10.20
CA ALA A 131 7.45 4.90 -11.01
C ALA A 131 6.24 5.56 -10.34
N VAL A 132 6.08 5.40 -9.01
CA VAL A 132 5.05 6.08 -8.21
C VAL A 132 5.27 7.59 -8.24
N ALA A 133 6.49 8.06 -7.99
CA ALA A 133 6.84 9.47 -8.05
C ALA A 133 6.60 10.07 -9.44
N SER A 134 6.95 9.34 -10.51
CA SER A 134 6.73 9.78 -11.89
C SER A 134 5.24 9.90 -12.21
N SER A 135 4.43 8.93 -11.76
CA SER A 135 2.97 9.00 -11.91
C SER A 135 2.42 10.23 -11.19
N ALA A 136 2.85 10.48 -9.95
CA ALA A 136 2.39 11.63 -9.17
C ALA A 136 2.79 12.97 -9.80
N ASN A 137 3.97 13.05 -10.44
CA ASN A 137 4.35 14.22 -11.22
C ASN A 137 3.39 14.48 -12.39
N VAL A 138 2.95 13.44 -13.10
CA VAL A 138 1.94 13.59 -14.18
C VAL A 138 0.63 14.13 -13.61
N MET A 139 0.18 13.59 -12.46
CA MET A 139 -1.01 14.09 -11.76
C MET A 139 -0.87 15.57 -11.37
N LYS A 140 0.27 15.95 -10.79
CA LYS A 140 0.57 17.33 -10.41
C LYS A 140 0.49 18.27 -11.60
N VAL A 141 1.14 17.93 -12.71
CA VAL A 141 1.16 18.74 -13.94
C VAL A 141 -0.25 18.92 -14.50
N LYS A 142 -1.07 17.86 -14.50
CA LYS A 142 -2.48 17.96 -14.94
C LYS A 142 -3.28 18.91 -14.05
N ALA A 143 -3.13 18.80 -12.73
CA ALA A 143 -3.84 19.66 -11.78
C ALA A 143 -3.38 21.12 -11.87
N GLN A 144 -2.10 21.39 -12.10
CA GLN A 144 -1.59 22.75 -12.36
C GLN A 144 -2.23 23.39 -13.60
N GLN A 145 -2.44 22.61 -14.66
CA GLN A 145 -3.13 23.09 -15.86
C GLN A 145 -4.60 23.42 -15.57
N GLN A 146 -5.30 22.57 -14.81
CA GLN A 146 -6.69 22.81 -14.40
C GLN A 146 -6.79 24.08 -13.55
N LEU A 147 -5.88 24.26 -12.58
CA LEU A 147 -5.84 25.45 -11.72
C LEU A 147 -5.64 26.74 -12.53
N ALA A 148 -4.78 26.71 -13.55
CA ALA A 148 -4.55 27.85 -14.44
C ALA A 148 -5.81 28.20 -15.25
N GLN A 149 -6.51 27.19 -15.77
CA GLN A 149 -7.78 27.37 -16.49
C GLN A 149 -8.86 27.98 -15.60
N GLU A 150 -9.08 27.43 -14.39
CA GLU A 150 -10.04 27.97 -13.43
C GLU A 150 -9.75 29.42 -13.04
N THR A 151 -8.46 29.77 -12.91
CA THR A 151 -8.04 31.14 -12.59
C THR A 151 -8.34 32.09 -13.75
N GLN A 152 -8.09 31.67 -14.99
CA GLN A 152 -8.40 32.47 -16.18
C GLN A 152 -9.91 32.65 -16.37
N GLU A 153 -10.72 31.63 -16.11
CA GLU A 153 -12.18 31.70 -16.18
C GLU A 153 -12.76 32.67 -15.14
N LYS A 154 -12.23 32.66 -13.91
CA LYS A 154 -12.60 33.61 -12.86
C LYS A 154 -12.23 35.05 -13.23
N LEU A 155 -11.05 35.27 -13.80
CA LEU A 155 -10.59 36.60 -14.22
C LEU A 155 -11.35 37.15 -15.45
N SER A 156 -11.83 36.28 -16.33
CA SER A 156 -12.58 36.67 -17.54
C SER A 156 -14.07 36.96 -17.30
N GLY A 157 -14.53 36.96 -16.04
CA GLY A 157 -15.85 37.49 -15.68
C GLY A 157 -17.04 36.63 -16.10
N LYS A 158 -16.85 35.32 -16.33
CA LYS A 158 -17.99 34.44 -16.64
C LYS A 158 -18.93 34.19 -15.44
N GLU A 159 -18.50 34.51 -14.22
CA GLU A 159 -19.31 34.39 -12.99
C GLU A 159 -20.24 35.59 -12.74
N THR A 160 -20.06 36.73 -13.43
CA THR A 160 -20.88 37.94 -13.19
C THR A 160 -22.27 37.91 -13.84
N TYR A 161 -22.59 36.94 -14.71
CA TYR A 161 -23.88 36.93 -15.44
C TYR A 161 -24.98 36.06 -14.82
N LYS A 162 -24.77 35.43 -13.65
CA LYS A 162 -25.80 34.60 -13.01
C LYS A 162 -26.54 35.26 -11.85
N ASN A 163 -26.01 36.34 -11.26
CA ASN A 163 -26.60 36.95 -10.05
C ASN A 163 -27.50 38.17 -10.32
N GLU A 164 -27.65 38.59 -11.57
CA GLU A 164 -28.48 39.76 -11.96
C GLU A 164 -29.80 39.38 -12.63
N ALA A 165 -30.02 38.10 -12.99
CA ALA A 165 -31.27 37.65 -13.60
C ALA A 165 -32.40 37.38 -12.58
N ASP A 166 -32.09 37.15 -11.29
CA ASP A 166 -33.08 36.84 -10.25
C ASP A 166 -33.62 38.08 -9.50
N LYS A 167 -33.17 39.31 -9.84
CA LYS A 167 -33.61 40.54 -9.14
C LYS A 167 -34.60 41.41 -9.91
N ASN A 168 -35.00 41.03 -11.12
CA ASN A 168 -35.87 41.86 -11.97
C ASN A 168 -37.26 41.27 -12.23
N ASP A 169 -37.68 40.21 -11.54
CA ASP A 169 -38.99 39.57 -11.74
C ASP A 169 -39.97 39.70 -10.56
N ASP A 170 -39.83 40.72 -9.71
CA ASP A 170 -40.76 40.99 -8.60
C ASP A 170 -41.39 42.40 -8.65
N SER A 171 -41.64 42.91 -9.85
CA SER A 171 -42.45 44.12 -9.98
C SER A 171 -43.19 44.19 -11.31
N LYS A 172 -44.32 43.47 -11.40
CA LYS A 172 -45.56 43.88 -12.11
C LYS A 172 -46.57 42.74 -12.13
N GLU A 173 -47.60 42.82 -11.30
CA GLU A 173 -49.02 42.74 -11.70
C GLU A 173 -49.92 42.75 -10.47
N GLU A 174 -50.24 43.95 -9.98
CA GLU A 174 -51.46 44.20 -9.22
C GLU A 174 -52.35 45.10 -10.08
N LYS A 175 -53.27 44.49 -10.85
CA LYS A 175 -54.42 45.18 -11.43
C LYS A 175 -55.67 44.36 -11.13
N GLY A 176 -56.48 44.95 -10.26
CA GLY A 176 -57.73 44.39 -9.79
C GLY A 176 -58.77 44.20 -10.89
N GLU A 177 -59.56 43.16 -10.68
CA GLU A 177 -60.76 42.86 -11.45
C GLU A 177 -61.93 42.88 -10.46
N SER A 178 -62.68 43.98 -10.45
CA SER A 178 -63.94 44.11 -9.73
C SER A 178 -65.10 43.78 -10.68
N GLU A 179 -65.72 42.61 -10.50
CA GLU A 179 -66.99 42.23 -11.14
C GLU A 179 -68.12 43.22 -10.80
N PRO A 180 -68.94 43.65 -11.78
CA PRO A 180 -70.24 44.23 -11.46
C PRO A 180 -71.33 43.14 -11.38
N LYS A 181 -71.95 43.00 -10.20
CA LYS A 181 -73.19 42.22 -10.01
C LYS A 181 -74.33 42.81 -10.85
N ARG A 182 -74.92 41.99 -11.72
CA ARG A 182 -76.23 42.25 -12.33
C ARG A 182 -77.33 42.17 -11.25
N LEU A 183 -78.16 43.20 -11.17
CA LEU A 183 -79.42 43.20 -10.43
C LEU A 183 -80.54 42.83 -11.39
N ASP A 184 -81.21 41.72 -11.12
CA ASP A 184 -82.43 41.30 -11.80
C ASP A 184 -83.59 42.20 -11.37
N ILE A 185 -84.32 42.70 -12.35
CA ILE A 185 -85.52 43.53 -12.20
C ILE A 185 -86.71 42.60 -12.43
N ALA A 186 -87.58 42.45 -11.43
CA ALA A 186 -88.90 41.83 -11.58
C ALA A 186 -89.97 42.79 -11.05
N THR A 187 -91.01 42.94 -11.86
CA THR A 187 -92.22 43.76 -11.69
C THR A 187 -93.08 43.34 -10.51
#